data_AF-A0A1D2MXS5-F1
#
_entry.id   AF-A0A1D2MXS5-F1
#
_cell.length_a   1.000
_cell.length_b   1.000
_cell.length_c   1.000
_cell.angle_alpha   90.00
_cell.angle_beta   90.00
_cell.angle_gamma   90.00
#
_symmetry.space_group_name_H-M   'P 1'
#
loop_
_entity.id
_entity.type
_entity.pdbx_description
1 polymer ?
#
loop_
_entity_poly.entity_id
_entity_poly.type
_entity_poly.pdbx_seq_one_letter_code
_entity_poly.pdbx_strand_id
1 'polypeptide(L)'
;MKFLQTIPFILVFIVPWTLAFHSEENEILSDVIPGGISSDDKPVNDEIRGIVTQVHSEIKGHLLGLPGGRNIRGEILPISYRTQLVNGVNYFIKVQARTPRKIIYYHLRIYKSFNGTPRLMKVEGPKHESDTINFF
;
A
#
# COMPACT_ATOMS: atom_id res chain seq x y z
N MET A 1 45.02 4.10 -61.81
CA MET A 1 45.90 2.93 -61.52
C MET A 1 45.42 2.27 -60.24
N LYS A 2 45.10 0.97 -60.31
CA LYS A 2 45.17 -0.12 -59.31
C LYS A 2 45.02 0.24 -57.80
N PHE A 3 43.98 -0.21 -57.08
CA PHE A 3 43.72 -1.53 -56.46
C PHE A 3 44.28 -1.68 -55.01
N LEU A 4 43.46 -2.32 -54.16
CA LEU A 4 43.71 -2.99 -52.86
C LEU A 4 43.60 -2.12 -51.58
N GLN A 5 42.55 -2.31 -50.76
CA GLN A 5 42.43 -3.27 -49.65
C GLN A 5 43.10 -2.67 -48.38
N THR A 6 42.38 -2.37 -47.30
CA THR A 6 42.00 -3.32 -46.24
C THR A 6 41.06 -2.63 -45.24
N ILE A 7 40.02 -3.35 -44.82
CA ILE A 7 38.98 -2.92 -43.87
C ILE A 7 39.45 -3.23 -42.44
N PRO A 8 39.36 -2.32 -41.45
CA PRO A 8 39.39 -2.72 -40.06
C PRO A 8 38.02 -3.24 -39.61
N PHE A 9 37.99 -4.50 -39.20
CA PHE A 9 36.89 -5.15 -38.49
C PHE A 9 36.53 -4.33 -37.23
N ILE A 10 35.37 -3.67 -37.23
CA ILE A 10 34.72 -3.21 -36.00
C ILE A 10 33.77 -4.33 -35.57
N LEU A 11 34.10 -4.98 -34.47
CA LEU A 11 33.25 -5.96 -33.80
C LEU A 11 32.06 -5.21 -33.18
N VAL A 12 30.94 -5.14 -33.90
CA VAL A 12 29.68 -4.63 -33.36
C VAL A 12 29.06 -5.76 -32.54
N PHE A 13 29.15 -5.66 -31.21
CA PHE A 13 28.31 -6.48 -30.33
C PHE A 13 26.87 -5.96 -30.42
N ILE A 14 26.09 -6.56 -31.30
CA ILE A 14 24.63 -6.47 -31.27
C ILE A 14 24.18 -7.36 -30.12
N VAL A 15 24.00 -6.78 -28.94
CA VAL A 15 23.26 -7.48 -27.89
C VAL A 15 21.78 -7.42 -28.31
N PRO A 16 21.12 -8.56 -28.55
CA PRO A 16 19.72 -8.56 -28.93
C PRO A 16 18.92 -8.02 -27.75
N TRP A 17 18.17 -6.94 -27.99
CA TRP A 17 17.11 -6.47 -27.10
C TRP A 17 15.94 -7.46 -27.21
N THR A 18 16.14 -8.69 -26.74
CA THR A 18 15.10 -9.71 -26.73
C THR A 18 15.39 -10.67 -25.59
N LEU A 19 14.43 -10.79 -24.68
CA LEU A 19 14.37 -11.68 -23.52
C LEU A 19 15.04 -11.22 -22.22
N ALA A 20 14.42 -10.22 -21.57
CA ALA A 20 14.14 -10.28 -20.13
C ALA A 20 12.98 -9.32 -19.76
N PHE A 21 11.87 -9.38 -20.51
CA PHE A 21 10.58 -8.96 -19.94
C PHE A 21 10.09 -10.19 -19.16
N HIS A 22 10.64 -10.37 -17.96
CA HIS A 22 10.20 -11.40 -17.05
C HIS A 22 8.80 -10.99 -16.60
N SER A 23 7.82 -11.78 -17.02
CA SER A 23 6.41 -11.59 -16.73
C SER A 23 6.14 -11.72 -15.23
N GLU A 24 6.18 -10.61 -14.51
CA GLU A 24 5.71 -10.47 -13.12
C GLU A 24 4.20 -10.24 -13.01
N GLU A 25 3.42 -10.48 -14.07
CA GLU A 25 1.98 -10.17 -14.07
C GLU A 25 1.06 -11.34 -13.71
N ASN A 26 1.58 -12.52 -13.35
CA ASN A 26 0.75 -13.73 -13.19
C ASN A 26 0.76 -14.41 -11.81
N GLU A 27 1.22 -13.72 -10.76
CA GLU A 27 1.20 -14.25 -9.38
C GLU A 27 0.15 -13.56 -8.47
N ILE A 28 -0.86 -12.88 -9.02
CA ILE A 28 -1.74 -11.98 -8.24
C ILE A 28 -3.20 -12.49 -8.08
N LEU A 29 -3.59 -13.60 -8.71
CA LEU A 29 -5.01 -14.00 -8.73
C LEU A 29 -5.42 -15.09 -7.73
N SER A 30 -4.49 -15.72 -7.00
CA SER A 30 -4.83 -16.83 -6.09
C SER A 30 -5.33 -16.38 -4.71
N ASP A 31 -5.12 -15.13 -4.30
CA ASP A 31 -5.43 -14.66 -2.93
C ASP A 31 -6.61 -13.66 -2.86
N VAL A 32 -7.32 -13.43 -3.97
CA VAL A 32 -8.47 -12.52 -3.99
C VAL A 32 -9.78 -13.31 -3.99
N ILE A 33 -10.24 -13.68 -2.80
CA ILE A 33 -11.56 -14.27 -2.59
C ILE A 33 -12.58 -13.14 -2.35
N PRO A 34 -13.64 -13.00 -3.17
CA PRO A 34 -14.70 -12.04 -2.88
C PRO A 34 -15.26 -12.23 -1.47
N GLY A 35 -15.25 -11.18 -0.66
CA GLY A 35 -15.66 -11.21 0.75
C GLY A 35 -14.60 -11.72 1.73
N GLY A 36 -13.50 -12.31 1.26
CA GLY A 36 -12.35 -12.69 2.09
C GLY A 36 -11.38 -11.53 2.30
N ILE A 37 -10.81 -11.42 3.51
CA ILE A 37 -9.66 -10.54 3.75
C ILE A 37 -8.39 -11.27 3.29
N SER A 38 -7.44 -10.55 2.69
CA SER A 38 -6.16 -11.12 2.27
C SER A 38 -5.43 -11.76 3.45
N SER A 39 -4.71 -12.85 3.20
CA SER A 39 -4.00 -13.61 4.24
C SER A 39 -2.89 -12.79 4.90
N ASP A 40 -2.17 -12.04 4.08
CA ASP A 40 -0.90 -11.41 4.46
C ASP A 40 -1.01 -9.89 4.58
N ASP A 41 -0.25 -9.35 5.54
CA ASP A 41 -0.02 -7.92 5.70
C ASP A 41 0.92 -7.45 4.57
N LYS A 42 0.43 -6.57 3.70
CA LYS A 42 1.23 -5.95 2.66
C LYS A 42 1.87 -4.65 3.19
N PRO A 43 3.12 -4.34 2.81
CA PRO A 43 3.73 -3.06 3.16
C PRO A 43 3.02 -1.93 2.43
N VAL A 44 2.88 -0.79 3.08
CA VAL A 44 2.20 0.37 2.50
C VAL A 44 2.89 0.87 1.22
N ASN A 45 2.07 1.11 0.19
CA ASN A 45 2.45 1.72 -1.07
C ASN A 45 1.84 3.12 -1.23
N ASP A 46 2.12 3.78 -2.35
CA ASP A 46 1.66 5.15 -2.61
C ASP A 46 0.13 5.27 -2.78
N GLU A 47 -0.55 4.21 -3.25
CA GLU A 47 -2.01 4.19 -3.29
C GLU A 47 -2.60 4.28 -1.88
N ILE A 48 -2.11 3.45 -0.95
CA ILE A 48 -2.61 3.46 0.44
C ILE A 48 -2.29 4.78 1.13
N ARG A 49 -1.11 5.35 0.88
CA ARG A 49 -0.79 6.70 1.38
C ARG A 49 -1.79 7.72 0.86
N GLY A 50 -2.08 7.72 -0.44
CA GLY A 50 -3.07 8.60 -1.05
C GLY A 50 -4.47 8.43 -0.47
N ILE A 51 -4.90 7.19 -0.22
CA ILE A 51 -6.18 6.89 0.42
C ILE A 51 -6.23 7.48 1.84
N VAL A 52 -5.21 7.25 2.66
CA VAL A 52 -5.13 7.77 4.04
C VAL A 52 -5.09 9.30 4.05
N THR A 53 -4.36 9.92 3.12
CA THR A 53 -4.32 11.38 2.97
C THR A 53 -5.69 11.97 2.67
N GLN A 54 -6.48 11.33 1.80
CA GLN A 54 -7.82 11.82 1.43
C GLN A 54 -8.79 11.82 2.63
N VAL A 55 -8.76 10.78 3.46
CA VAL A 55 -9.63 10.68 4.65
C VAL A 55 -8.98 11.17 5.94
N HIS A 56 -7.82 11.85 5.87
CA HIS A 56 -7.01 12.21 7.03
C HIS A 56 -7.77 13.03 8.07
N SER A 57 -8.60 13.98 7.62
CA SER A 57 -9.43 14.81 8.48
C SER A 57 -10.47 13.99 9.25
N GLU A 58 -11.10 13.01 8.59
CA GLU A 58 -12.05 12.08 9.20
C GLU A 58 -11.35 11.18 10.23
N ILE A 59 -10.17 10.65 9.90
CA ILE A 59 -9.38 9.82 10.81
C ILE A 59 -9.06 10.61 12.08
N LYS A 60 -8.52 11.83 11.94
CA LYS A 60 -8.23 12.70 13.09
C LYS A 60 -9.47 12.96 13.93
N GLY A 61 -10.61 13.24 13.31
CA GLY A 61 -11.88 13.44 14.00
C GLY A 61 -12.28 12.23 14.86
N HIS A 62 -12.22 11.02 14.30
CA HIS A 62 -12.51 9.78 15.03
C HIS A 62 -11.50 9.50 16.14
N LEU A 63 -10.21 9.75 15.91
CA LEU A 63 -9.17 9.50 16.91
C LEU A 63 -9.35 10.37 18.15
N LEU A 64 -9.86 11.60 18.06
CA LEU A 64 -10.11 12.46 19.23
C LEU A 64 -11.05 11.81 20.28
N GLY A 65 -11.94 10.92 19.83
CA GLY A 65 -12.86 10.15 20.67
C GLY A 65 -12.25 8.88 21.26
N LEU A 66 -11.08 8.43 20.78
CA LEU A 66 -10.44 7.18 21.19
C LEU A 66 -9.35 7.38 22.25
N PRO A 67 -9.06 6.35 23.07
CA PRO A 67 -8.01 6.43 24.07
C PRO A 67 -6.65 6.74 23.44
N GLY A 68 -6.01 7.81 23.90
CA GLY A 68 -4.70 8.25 23.40
C GLY A 68 -4.75 9.18 22.19
N GLY A 69 -5.89 9.35 21.53
CA GLY A 69 -5.98 10.16 20.32
C GLY A 69 -5.90 11.67 20.53
N ARG A 70 -6.38 12.18 21.67
CA ARG A 70 -6.26 13.61 22.05
C ARG A 70 -4.82 14.10 22.19
N ASN A 71 -3.88 13.18 22.40
CA ASN A 71 -2.47 13.49 22.63
C ASN A 71 -1.60 13.27 21.38
N ILE A 72 -2.20 12.92 20.24
CA ILE A 72 -1.47 12.75 18.99
C ILE A 72 -0.92 14.11 18.55
N ARG A 73 0.40 14.16 18.33
CA ARG A 73 1.08 15.33 17.78
C ARG A 73 1.79 14.90 16.51
N GLY A 74 1.32 15.41 15.38
CA GLY A 74 1.91 15.17 14.07
C GLY A 74 1.04 14.33 13.14
N GLU A 75 1.72 13.62 12.26
CA GLU A 75 1.10 12.84 11.19
C GLU A 75 0.68 11.44 11.63
N ILE A 76 -0.31 10.90 10.92
CA ILE A 76 -0.78 9.54 11.05
C ILE A 76 -0.13 8.78 9.89
N LEU A 77 0.79 7.88 10.21
CA LEU A 77 1.62 7.22 9.22
C LEU A 77 1.11 5.79 8.99
N PRO A 78 0.68 5.43 7.77
CA PRO A 78 0.33 4.06 7.45
C PRO A 78 1.58 3.18 7.34
N ILE A 79 1.50 1.96 7.87
CA ILE A 79 2.61 0.99 7.97
C ILE A 79 2.36 -0.24 7.09
N SER A 80 1.24 -0.92 7.33
CA SER A 80 0.83 -2.12 6.60
C SER A 80 -0.66 -2.10 6.31
N TYR A 81 -1.11 -2.93 5.38
CA TYR A 81 -2.51 -3.06 5.05
C TYR A 81 -2.89 -4.46 4.58
N ARG A 82 -4.19 -4.75 4.64
CA ARG A 82 -4.87 -5.87 4.01
C ARG A 82 -6.03 -5.38 3.18
N THR A 83 -6.46 -6.17 2.21
CA THR A 83 -7.60 -5.84 1.35
C THR A 83 -8.69 -6.89 1.43
N GLN A 84 -9.92 -6.48 1.17
CA GLN A 84 -11.05 -7.37 0.96
C GLN A 84 -11.84 -6.87 -0.24
N LEU A 85 -11.99 -7.72 -1.25
CA LEU A 85 -12.79 -7.42 -2.43
C LEU A 85 -14.27 -7.54 -2.10
N VAL A 86 -15.04 -6.50 -2.39
CA VAL A 86 -16.50 -6.41 -2.23
C VAL A 86 -17.09 -5.76 -3.49
N ASN A 87 -18.20 -5.01 -3.39
CA ASN A 87 -18.63 -4.09 -4.45
C ASN A 87 -17.73 -2.83 -4.53
N GLY A 88 -16.42 -3.05 -4.60
CA GLY A 88 -15.36 -2.10 -4.29
C GLY A 88 -14.27 -2.80 -3.49
N VAL A 89 -13.48 -2.05 -2.75
CA VAL A 89 -12.41 -2.59 -1.92
C VAL A 89 -12.51 -2.01 -0.51
N ASN A 90 -12.50 -2.90 0.48
CA ASN A 90 -12.20 -2.52 1.86
C ASN A 90 -10.69 -2.62 2.08
N TYR A 91 -10.11 -1.55 2.57
CA TYR A 91 -8.71 -1.47 2.99
C TYR A 91 -8.68 -1.47 4.51
N PHE A 92 -8.04 -2.49 5.08
CA PHE A 92 -7.75 -2.57 6.50
C PHE A 92 -6.30 -2.11 6.70
N ILE A 93 -6.09 -0.95 7.28
CA ILE A 93 -4.77 -0.28 7.30
C ILE A 93 -4.32 -0.10 8.74
N LYS A 94 -3.11 -0.56 9.05
CA LYS A 94 -2.45 -0.26 10.31
C LYS A 94 -1.73 1.08 10.19
N VAL A 95 -2.04 1.99 11.10
CA VAL A 95 -1.40 3.29 11.20
C VAL A 95 -0.72 3.46 12.55
N GLN A 96 0.39 4.18 12.56
CA GLN A 96 1.00 4.69 13.78
C GLN A 96 0.73 6.19 13.93
N ALA A 97 0.46 6.59 15.16
CA ALA A 97 0.35 7.99 15.54
C ALA A 97 1.28 8.26 16.72
N ARG A 98 2.08 9.31 16.60
CA ARG A 98 3.04 9.69 17.63
C ARG A 98 2.39 10.63 18.66
N THR A 99 2.58 10.32 19.93
CA THR A 99 2.29 11.22 21.05
C THR A 99 3.62 11.70 21.67
N PRO A 100 3.61 12.71 22.56
CA PRO A 100 4.83 13.11 23.27
C PRO A 100 5.51 12.00 24.07
N ARG A 101 4.77 10.98 24.49
CA ARG A 101 5.26 9.93 25.41
C ARG A 101 5.51 8.59 24.75
N LYS A 102 4.78 8.26 23.68
CA LYS A 102 4.82 6.95 23.03
C LYS A 102 4.21 6.97 21.62
N ILE A 103 4.48 5.92 20.87
CA ILE A 103 3.78 5.58 19.62
C ILE A 103 2.51 4.81 19.98
N ILE A 104 1.41 5.09 19.28
CA ILE A 104 0.14 4.39 19.42
C ILE A 104 -0.28 3.89 18.05
N TYR A 105 -0.75 2.64 17.98
CA TYR A 105 -1.24 2.05 16.73
C TYR A 105 -2.77 2.08 16.69
N TYR A 106 -3.31 2.24 15.50
CA TYR A 106 -4.74 2.13 15.22
C TYR A 106 -4.94 1.33 13.94
N HIS A 107 -6.05 0.59 13.85
CA HIS A 107 -6.48 -0.07 12.63
C HIS A 107 -7.62 0.74 12.01
N LEU A 108 -7.49 1.04 10.73
CA LEU A 108 -8.48 1.77 9.95
C LEU A 108 -9.18 0.79 9.02
N ARG A 109 -10.48 0.96 8.84
CA ARG A 109 -11.23 0.36 7.75
C ARG A 109 -11.70 1.46 6.83
N ILE A 110 -11.20 1.47 5.60
CA ILE A 110 -11.55 2.45 4.58
C ILE A 110 -12.19 1.70 3.42
N TYR A 111 -13.34 2.18 2.95
CA TYR A 111 -14.01 1.63 1.78
C TYR A 111 -13.82 2.56 0.59
N LYS A 112 -13.49 1.99 -0.57
CA LYS A 112 -13.44 2.71 -1.85
C LYS A 112 -14.23 1.90 -2.87
N SER A 113 -15.28 2.48 -3.43
CA SER A 113 -15.93 1.88 -4.61
C SER A 113 -15.02 2.03 -5.83
N PHE A 114 -15.21 1.19 -6.85
CA PHE A 114 -14.30 1.15 -8.01
C PHE A 114 -14.09 2.52 -8.69
N ASN A 115 -15.13 3.36 -8.71
CA ASN A 115 -15.11 4.70 -9.33
C ASN A 115 -15.37 5.82 -8.31
N GLY A 116 -15.29 5.54 -7.00
CA GLY A 116 -15.64 6.50 -5.97
C GLY A 116 -14.46 7.03 -5.18
N THR A 117 -14.77 7.96 -4.29
CA THR A 117 -13.83 8.44 -3.28
C THR A 117 -13.75 7.48 -2.10
N PRO A 118 -12.57 7.31 -1.48
CA PRO A 118 -12.43 6.55 -0.26
C PRO A 118 -13.22 7.19 0.88
N ARG A 119 -13.78 6.36 1.76
CA ARG A 119 -14.54 6.77 2.94
C ARG A 119 -14.06 6.00 4.15
N LEU A 120 -13.82 6.70 5.25
CA LEU A 120 -13.48 6.05 6.50
C LEU A 120 -14.74 5.37 7.06
N MET A 121 -14.66 4.05 7.25
CA MET A 121 -15.79 3.26 7.75
C MET A 121 -15.69 3.02 9.25
N LYS A 122 -14.48 2.71 9.74
CA LYS A 122 -14.26 2.39 11.15
C LYS A 122 -12.80 2.66 11.55
N VAL A 123 -12.61 2.98 12.83
CA VAL A 123 -11.29 3.10 13.48
C VAL A 123 -11.31 2.26 14.74
N GLU A 124 -10.31 1.41 14.92
CA GLU A 124 -10.10 0.66 16.16
C GLU A 124 -8.75 0.97 16.78
N GLY A 125 -8.75 1.12 18.09
CA GLY A 125 -7.53 1.20 18.89
C GLY A 125 -7.77 1.82 20.27
N PRO A 126 -6.70 1.98 21.06
CA PRO A 126 -5.31 1.72 20.70
C PRO A 126 -5.00 0.22 20.48
N LYS A 127 -4.09 -0.09 19.57
CA LYS A 127 -3.56 -1.43 19.27
C LYS A 127 -2.06 -1.50 19.57
N HIS A 128 -1.51 -2.71 19.64
CA HIS A 128 -0.08 -2.97 19.75
C HIS A 128 0.59 -3.08 18.36
N GLU A 129 1.91 -2.87 18.32
CA GLU A 129 2.71 -3.00 17.09
C GLU A 129 2.63 -4.42 16.48
N SER A 130 2.54 -5.43 17.33
CA SER A 130 2.43 -6.84 16.93
C SER A 130 1.00 -7.29 16.60
N ASP A 131 -0.02 -6.45 16.83
CA ASP A 131 -1.42 -6.84 16.57
C ASP A 131 -1.66 -7.02 15.07
N THR A 132 -2.17 -8.18 14.69
CA THR A 132 -2.51 -8.50 13.30
C THR A 132 -3.75 -7.73 12.84
N ILE A 133 -3.79 -7.37 11.55
CA ILE A 133 -4.96 -6.75 10.93
C ILE A 133 -6.02 -7.83 10.67
N ASN A 134 -7.05 -7.86 11.51
CA ASN A 134 -8.23 -8.72 11.32
C ASN A 134 -9.41 -7.94 10.73
N PHE A 135 -10.46 -8.66 10.35
CA PHE A 135 -11.74 -8.02 9.99
C PHE A 135 -12.40 -7.40 11.23
N PHE A 136 -12.99 -6.21 11.08
CA PHE A 136 -13.73 -5.50 12.13
C PHE A 136 -14.74 -4.47 11.59
#